data_AF-A0A6A8LRV4-F1
#
_entry.id   AF-A0A6A8LRV4-F1
#
_cell.length_a   1.000
_cell.length_b   1.000
_cell.length_c   1.000
_cell.angle_alpha   90.00
_cell.angle_beta   90.00
_cell.angle_gamma   90.00
#
_symmetry.space_group_name_H-M   'P 1'
#
loop_
_entity.id
_entity.type
_entity.pdbx_description
1 polymer ?
#
loop_
_entity_poly.entity_id
_entity_poly.type
_entity_poly.pdbx_seq_one_letter_code
_entity_poly.pdbx_strand_id
1 'polypeptide(L)'
;MIIAITILAIAIATLVIGFALGVAYRKRSYEQALDVATQTATGIIETAKKEAAASKKEAIIEAKEENHRYRSEIESELKERRSEIQRQENRLLQREEILDRKDTALDKREDVLEKKEAQLDSDQKVVTKQKEQASLLVKEQQDKLEEIAALTRPEAKELILNETKEELIHERAVMIKESEEETKATVDRKAKSLIAQAIQRSAADMVSETTVSVVNLPNDEMKGRIIGREGRNIRTLETLTGIDLIIDD
;
A
#
# COMPACT_ATOMS: atom_id res chain seq x y z
N MET A 1 32.17 7.47 157.68
CA MET A 1 31.04 8.11 156.97
C MET A 1 31.48 9.19 155.98
N ILE A 2 32.31 10.17 156.35
CA ILE A 2 32.69 11.30 155.48
C ILE A 2 33.44 10.87 154.19
N ILE A 3 34.33 9.88 154.28
CA ILE A 3 35.09 9.36 153.11
C ILE A 3 34.17 8.66 152.10
N ALA A 4 33.14 7.93 152.55
CA ALA A 4 32.19 7.27 151.65
C ALA A 4 31.28 8.28 150.91
N ILE A 5 30.87 9.36 151.60
CA ILE A 5 30.05 10.43 151.00
C ILE A 5 30.83 11.23 149.96
N THR A 6 32.13 11.50 150.21
CA THR A 6 32.99 12.20 149.25
C THR A 6 33.28 11.37 148.00
N ILE A 7 33.54 10.06 148.14
CA ILE A 7 33.69 9.14 147.00
C ILE A 7 32.40 9.06 146.18
N LEU A 8 31.23 8.98 146.82
CA LEU A 8 29.95 8.94 146.13
C LEU A 8 29.66 10.25 145.38
N ALA A 9 29.98 11.40 145.98
CA ALA A 9 29.82 12.70 145.33
C ALA A 9 30.74 12.86 144.10
N ILE A 10 31.98 12.40 144.19
CA ILE A 10 32.92 12.38 143.04
C ILE A 10 32.42 11.45 141.95
N ALA A 11 31.92 10.25 142.31
CA ALA A 11 31.36 9.30 141.35
C ALA A 11 30.12 9.85 140.62
N ILE A 12 29.23 10.56 141.32
CA ILE A 12 28.08 11.22 140.71
C ILE A 12 28.54 12.37 139.80
N ALA A 13 29.51 13.18 140.25
CA ALA A 13 30.04 14.28 139.46
C ALA A 13 30.70 13.80 138.16
N THR A 14 31.50 12.73 138.20
CA THR A 14 32.12 12.17 136.99
C THR A 14 31.09 11.54 136.04
N LEU A 15 30.02 10.92 136.57
CA LEU A 15 28.92 10.39 135.76
C LEU A 15 28.13 11.50 135.07
N VAL A 16 27.85 12.59 135.77
CA VAL A 16 27.17 13.78 135.20
C VAL A 16 28.04 14.46 134.15
N ILE A 17 29.34 14.64 134.40
CA ILE A 17 30.29 15.22 133.44
C ILE A 17 30.44 14.31 132.22
N GLY A 18 30.58 12.99 132.41
CA GLY A 18 30.67 12.01 131.33
C GLY A 18 29.39 11.96 130.48
N PHE A 19 28.21 12.04 131.12
CA PHE A 19 26.93 12.11 130.42
C PHE A 19 26.79 13.43 129.63
N ALA A 20 27.14 14.57 130.21
CA ALA A 20 27.11 15.87 129.54
C ALA A 20 28.06 15.92 128.33
N LEU A 21 29.29 15.41 128.48
CA LEU A 21 30.27 15.30 127.39
C LEU A 21 29.82 14.30 126.32
N GLY A 22 29.23 13.17 126.71
CA GLY A 22 28.68 12.19 125.79
C GLY A 22 27.50 12.73 124.96
N VAL A 23 26.57 13.45 125.59
CA VAL A 23 25.46 14.13 124.90
C VAL A 23 25.99 15.24 123.99
N ALA A 24 26.98 16.03 124.42
CA ALA A 24 27.58 17.07 123.60
C ALA A 24 28.33 16.50 122.38
N TYR A 25 29.12 15.44 122.56
CA TYR A 25 29.82 14.74 121.47
C TYR A 25 28.83 14.10 120.49
N ARG A 26 27.79 13.44 121.03
CA ARG A 26 26.71 12.88 120.22
C ARG A 26 26.05 13.98 119.40
N LYS A 27 25.58 15.06 120.03
CA LYS A 27 24.94 16.20 119.35
C LYS A 27 25.82 16.76 118.24
N ARG A 28 27.11 16.99 118.49
CA ARG A 28 28.07 17.51 117.49
C ARG A 28 28.28 16.53 116.33
N SER A 29 28.38 15.23 116.60
CA SER A 29 28.52 14.21 115.55
C SER A 29 27.27 14.07 114.68
N TYR A 30 26.07 14.12 115.28
CA TYR A 30 24.80 14.14 114.52
C TYR A 30 24.64 15.43 113.70
N GLU A 31 25.02 16.59 114.25
CA GLU A 31 25.01 17.86 113.51
C GLU A 31 25.98 17.84 112.33
N GLN A 32 27.19 17.29 112.49
CA GLN A 32 28.13 17.12 111.39
C GLN A 32 27.63 16.13 110.33
N ALA A 33 27.07 14.99 110.74
CA ALA A 33 26.49 14.02 109.81
C ALA A 33 25.29 14.63 109.04
N LEU A 34 24.47 15.44 109.71
CA LEU A 34 23.36 16.16 109.08
C LEU A 34 23.85 17.26 108.13
N ASP A 35 24.90 18.01 108.50
CA ASP A 35 25.51 19.03 107.65
C ASP A 35 26.13 18.42 106.39
N VAL A 36 26.85 17.29 106.51
CA VAL A 36 27.36 16.54 105.36
C VAL A 36 26.23 15.97 104.49
N ALA A 37 25.16 15.44 105.10
CA ALA A 37 24.01 14.93 104.36
C ALA A 37 23.24 16.04 103.63
N THR A 38 23.09 17.22 104.25
CA THR A 38 22.46 18.38 103.63
C THR A 38 23.34 18.96 102.52
N GLN A 39 24.65 19.08 102.73
CA GLN A 39 25.59 19.50 101.69
C GLN A 39 25.58 18.56 100.48
N THR A 40 25.63 17.25 100.70
CA THR A 40 25.54 16.27 99.60
C THR A 40 24.19 16.32 98.89
N ALA A 41 23.07 16.43 99.62
CA ALA A 41 21.74 16.62 99.02
C ALA A 41 21.65 17.91 98.19
N THR A 42 22.18 19.04 98.71
CA THR A 42 22.21 20.31 97.96
C THR A 42 23.10 20.21 96.72
N GLY A 43 24.24 19.52 96.81
CA GLY A 43 25.13 19.26 95.67
C GLY A 43 24.44 18.44 94.59
N ILE A 44 23.74 17.36 94.95
CA ILE A 44 22.96 16.53 94.01
C ILE A 44 21.85 17.35 93.34
N ILE A 45 21.14 18.20 94.09
CA ILE A 45 20.10 19.07 93.52
C ILE A 45 20.73 20.10 92.57
N GLU A 46 21.89 20.65 92.90
CA GLU A 46 22.58 21.61 92.05
C GLU A 46 23.10 20.96 90.76
N THR A 47 23.69 19.77 90.83
CA THR A 47 24.12 19.01 89.64
C THR A 47 22.92 18.63 88.79
N ALA A 48 21.83 18.11 89.39
CA ALA A 48 20.60 17.78 88.66
C ALA A 48 19.99 19.02 87.98
N LYS A 49 20.03 20.19 88.61
CA LYS A 49 19.59 21.45 87.99
C LYS A 49 20.48 21.88 86.83
N LYS A 50 21.81 21.73 86.96
CA LYS A 50 22.77 22.04 85.88
C LYS A 50 22.59 21.08 84.69
N GLU A 51 22.45 19.79 84.95
CA GLU A 51 22.19 18.77 83.93
C GLU A 51 20.85 18.98 83.23
N ALA A 52 19.78 19.28 83.98
CA ALA A 52 18.47 19.59 83.39
C ALA A 52 18.52 20.86 82.54
N ALA A 53 19.25 21.90 82.97
CA ALA A 53 19.46 23.11 82.17
C ALA A 53 20.29 22.83 80.90
N ALA A 54 21.32 22.00 80.99
CA ALA A 54 22.13 21.58 79.86
C ALA A 54 21.31 20.76 78.85
N SER A 55 20.59 19.73 79.31
CA SER A 55 19.70 18.90 78.49
C SER A 55 18.60 19.72 77.81
N LYS A 56 17.98 20.66 78.52
CA LYS A 56 17.00 21.58 77.92
C LYS A 56 17.63 22.44 76.83
N LYS A 57 18.85 22.95 77.05
CA LYS A 57 19.56 23.77 76.06
C LYS A 57 19.95 22.95 74.83
N GLU A 58 20.41 21.72 75.04
CA GLU A 58 20.74 20.76 73.98
C GLU A 58 19.52 20.43 73.13
N ALA A 59 18.39 20.05 73.76
CA ALA A 59 17.13 19.80 73.06
C ALA A 59 16.63 21.01 72.24
N ILE A 60 16.81 22.23 72.75
CA ILE A 60 16.48 23.46 72.00
C ILE A 60 17.42 23.67 70.81
N ILE A 61 18.71 23.35 70.96
CA ILE A 61 19.69 23.47 69.87
C ILE A 61 19.39 22.43 68.79
N GLU A 62 19.17 21.18 69.17
CA GLU A 62 18.80 20.09 68.25
C GLU A 62 17.51 20.43 67.48
N ALA A 63 16.46 20.87 68.18
CA ALA A 63 15.23 21.30 67.54
C ALA A 63 15.42 22.49 66.58
N LYS A 64 16.34 23.42 66.90
CA LYS A 64 16.68 24.53 66.00
C LYS A 64 17.47 24.05 64.78
N GLU A 65 18.38 23.11 64.94
CA GLU A 65 19.17 22.55 63.86
C GLU A 65 18.30 21.73 62.91
N GLU A 66 17.39 20.90 63.45
CA GLU A 66 16.39 20.18 62.66
C GLU A 66 15.47 21.15 61.92
N ASN A 67 14.99 22.21 62.57
CA ASN A 67 14.15 23.21 61.92
C ASN A 67 14.90 23.94 60.80
N HIS A 68 16.18 24.28 61.04
CA HIS A 68 17.02 24.92 60.03
C HIS A 68 17.27 23.99 58.84
N ARG A 69 17.58 22.72 59.11
CA ARG A 69 17.78 21.71 58.07
C ARG A 69 16.51 21.51 57.24
N TYR A 70 15.37 21.34 57.90
CA TYR A 70 14.07 21.23 57.23
C TYR A 70 13.76 22.45 56.36
N ARG A 71 14.00 23.67 56.87
CA ARG A 71 13.84 24.90 56.07
C ARG A 71 14.75 24.91 54.85
N SER A 72 16.01 24.55 55.01
CA SER A 72 16.97 24.50 53.90
C SER A 72 16.58 23.46 52.84
N GLU A 73 16.08 22.30 53.24
CA GLU A 73 15.60 21.25 52.33
C GLU A 73 14.38 21.74 51.55
N ILE A 74 13.40 22.36 52.23
CA ILE A 74 12.21 22.94 51.59
C ILE A 74 12.58 24.09 50.65
N GLU A 75 13.48 24.99 51.03
CA GLU A 75 13.93 26.07 50.16
C GLU A 75 14.62 25.54 48.89
N SER A 76 15.41 24.48 49.02
CA SER A 76 16.04 23.81 47.87
C SER A 76 14.98 23.17 46.96
N GLU A 77 14.03 22.43 47.52
CA GLU A 77 12.95 21.80 46.75
C GLU A 77 12.07 22.84 46.05
N LEU A 78 11.70 23.92 46.74
CA LEU A 78 10.92 25.02 46.15
C LEU A 78 11.68 25.72 45.01
N LYS A 79 12.99 25.88 45.15
CA LYS A 79 13.84 26.44 44.09
C LYS A 79 13.90 25.52 42.87
N GLU A 80 14.04 24.21 43.09
CA GLU A 80 14.03 23.22 42.01
C GLU A 80 12.68 23.19 41.30
N ARG A 81 11.57 23.07 42.04
CA ARG A 81 10.21 23.14 41.48
C ARG A 81 9.96 24.43 40.71
N ARG A 82 10.40 25.58 41.23
CA ARG A 82 10.27 26.87 40.52
C ARG A 82 11.07 26.87 39.21
N SER A 83 12.28 26.31 39.21
CA SER A 83 13.08 26.17 38.00
C SER A 83 12.42 25.22 36.98
N GLU A 84 11.85 24.11 37.42
CA GLU A 84 11.11 23.18 36.55
C GLU A 84 9.88 23.84 35.92
N ILE A 85 9.06 24.53 36.73
CA ILE A 85 7.90 25.28 36.25
C ILE A 85 8.32 26.32 35.21
N GLN A 86 9.38 27.11 35.47
CA GLN A 86 9.87 28.09 34.51
C GLN A 86 10.32 27.46 33.19
N ARG A 87 10.97 26.28 33.24
CA ARG A 87 11.35 25.54 32.02
C ARG A 87 10.14 25.05 31.25
N GLN A 88 9.11 24.55 31.95
CA GLN A 88 7.86 24.12 31.33
C GLN A 88 7.12 25.31 30.69
N GLU A 89 7.03 26.43 31.39
CA GLU A 89 6.42 27.67 30.90
C GLU A 89 7.14 28.18 29.64
N ASN A 90 8.48 28.26 29.66
CA ASN A 90 9.27 28.67 28.50
C ASN A 90 9.04 27.73 27.30
N ARG A 91 8.93 26.42 27.54
CA ARG A 91 8.64 25.43 26.48
C ARG A 91 7.22 25.59 25.93
N LEU A 92 6.25 25.93 26.78
CA LEU A 92 4.87 26.19 26.37
C LEU A 92 4.80 27.47 25.52
N LEU A 93 5.43 28.56 25.96
CA LEU A 93 5.50 29.82 25.21
C LEU A 93 6.17 29.63 23.83
N GLN A 94 7.26 28.88 23.75
CA GLN A 94 7.88 28.54 22.46
C GLN A 94 6.95 27.75 21.55
N ARG A 95 6.16 26.82 22.13
CA ARG A 95 5.21 26.02 21.35
C ARG A 95 4.03 26.88 20.86
N GLU A 96 3.55 27.79 21.70
CA GLU A 96 2.51 28.77 21.35
C GLU A 96 2.99 29.68 20.20
N GLU A 97 4.19 30.23 20.29
CA GLU A 97 4.76 31.05 19.21
C GLU A 97 4.91 30.27 17.89
N ILE A 98 5.31 28.99 17.95
CA ILE A 98 5.37 28.13 16.76
C ILE A 98 3.97 27.87 16.18
N LEU A 99 2.97 27.70 17.04
CA LEU A 99 1.59 27.50 16.60
C LEU A 99 1.03 28.77 15.94
N ASP A 100 1.21 29.95 16.54
CA ASP A 100 0.79 31.23 15.96
C ASP A 100 1.44 31.49 14.59
N ARG A 101 2.73 31.17 14.44
CA ARG A 101 3.42 31.26 13.14
C ARG A 101 2.86 30.28 12.11
N LYS A 102 2.41 29.10 12.52
CA LYS A 102 1.77 28.13 11.62
C LYS A 102 0.37 28.57 11.24
N ASP A 103 -0.39 29.11 12.19
CA ASP A 103 -1.75 29.59 11.97
C ASP A 103 -1.75 30.73 10.95
N THR A 104 -0.92 31.76 11.19
CA THR A 104 -0.73 32.87 10.24
C THR A 104 -0.20 32.43 8.86
N ALA A 105 0.53 31.31 8.77
CA ALA A 105 0.96 30.74 7.49
C ALA A 105 -0.17 29.97 6.79
N LEU A 106 -1.06 29.33 7.55
CA LEU A 106 -2.25 28.67 7.03
C LEU A 106 -3.26 29.70 6.52
N ASP A 107 -3.54 30.76 7.29
CA ASP A 107 -4.43 31.85 6.87
C ASP A 107 -3.98 32.46 5.53
N LYS A 108 -2.68 32.77 5.39
CA LYS A 108 -2.12 33.27 4.13
C LYS A 108 -2.29 32.30 2.97
N ARG A 109 -2.22 30.99 3.25
CA ARG A 109 -2.39 29.96 2.22
C ARG A 109 -3.87 29.84 1.84
N GLU A 110 -4.78 29.93 2.79
CA GLU A 110 -6.22 29.97 2.54
C GLU A 110 -6.59 31.19 1.69
N ASP A 111 -6.12 32.39 2.03
CA ASP A 111 -6.34 33.61 1.24
C ASP A 111 -5.87 33.44 -0.23
N VAL A 112 -4.71 32.80 -0.43
CA VAL A 112 -4.19 32.54 -1.78
C VAL A 112 -5.02 31.52 -2.53
N LEU A 113 -5.52 30.49 -1.83
CA LEU A 113 -6.39 29.48 -2.43
C LEU A 113 -7.75 30.07 -2.80
N GLU A 114 -8.36 30.86 -1.91
CA GLU A 114 -9.65 31.51 -2.18
C GLU A 114 -9.56 32.45 -3.39
N LYS A 115 -8.48 33.24 -3.49
CA LYS A 115 -8.23 34.08 -4.68
C LYS A 115 -8.07 33.26 -5.95
N LYS A 116 -7.39 32.10 -5.89
CA LYS A 116 -7.25 31.20 -7.03
C LYS A 116 -8.57 30.56 -7.42
N GLU A 117 -9.39 30.15 -6.45
CA GLU A 117 -10.71 29.58 -6.71
C GLU A 117 -11.62 30.61 -7.36
N ALA A 118 -11.64 31.85 -6.86
CA ALA A 118 -12.41 32.94 -7.47
C ALA A 118 -11.94 33.23 -8.91
N GLN A 119 -10.62 33.22 -9.15
CA GLN A 119 -10.08 33.39 -10.50
C GLN A 119 -10.49 32.24 -11.43
N LEU A 120 -10.39 30.98 -10.96
CA LEU A 120 -10.77 29.81 -11.73
C LEU A 120 -12.27 29.81 -12.07
N ASP A 121 -13.14 30.22 -11.13
CA ASP A 121 -14.58 30.35 -11.39
C ASP A 121 -14.86 31.44 -12.45
N SER A 122 -14.17 32.58 -12.37
CA SER A 122 -14.24 33.62 -13.39
C SER A 122 -13.79 33.12 -14.76
N ASP A 123 -12.63 32.46 -14.84
CA ASP A 123 -12.09 31.92 -16.08
C ASP A 123 -13.01 30.85 -16.67
N GLN A 124 -13.57 29.97 -15.83
CA GLN A 124 -14.53 28.94 -16.24
C GLN A 124 -15.78 29.58 -16.87
N LYS A 125 -16.30 30.67 -16.29
CA LYS A 125 -17.42 31.43 -16.86
C LYS A 125 -17.07 32.05 -18.21
N VAL A 126 -15.87 32.61 -18.36
CA VAL A 126 -15.39 33.17 -19.64
C VAL A 126 -15.27 32.08 -20.70
N VAL A 127 -14.63 30.96 -20.38
CA VAL A 127 -14.47 29.82 -21.30
C VAL A 127 -15.83 29.26 -21.73
N THR A 128 -16.78 29.15 -20.79
CA THR A 128 -18.12 28.66 -21.10
C THR A 128 -18.83 29.59 -22.08
N LYS A 129 -18.78 30.91 -21.86
CA LYS A 129 -19.35 31.90 -22.81
C LYS A 129 -18.67 31.85 -24.18
N GLN A 130 -17.35 31.74 -24.22
CA GLN A 130 -16.61 31.63 -25.48
C GLN A 130 -16.99 30.36 -26.25
N LYS A 131 -17.19 29.24 -25.55
CA LYS A 131 -17.63 27.98 -26.15
C LYS A 131 -19.04 28.10 -26.75
N GLU A 132 -19.95 28.75 -26.04
CA GLU A 132 -21.30 29.03 -26.56
C GLU A 132 -21.25 29.93 -27.80
N GLN A 133 -20.48 31.02 -27.77
CA GLN A 133 -20.29 31.91 -28.92
C GLN A 133 -19.66 31.19 -30.12
N ALA A 134 -18.62 30.37 -29.90
CA ALA A 134 -18.01 29.58 -30.95
C ALA A 134 -19.01 28.58 -31.55
N SER A 135 -19.82 27.92 -30.73
CA SER A 135 -20.87 27.02 -31.22
C SER A 135 -21.92 27.75 -32.07
N LEU A 136 -22.29 28.98 -31.69
CA LEU A 136 -23.22 29.80 -32.47
C LEU A 136 -22.60 30.22 -33.81
N LEU A 137 -21.34 30.66 -33.81
CA LEU A 137 -20.62 31.05 -35.03
C LEU A 137 -20.45 29.87 -35.99
N VAL A 138 -20.13 28.67 -35.49
CA VAL A 138 -20.04 27.46 -36.32
C VAL A 138 -21.39 27.15 -36.97
N LYS A 139 -22.48 27.30 -36.22
CA LYS A 139 -23.83 27.10 -36.75
C LYS A 139 -24.17 28.15 -37.81
N GLU A 140 -23.92 29.44 -37.53
CA GLU A 140 -24.15 30.52 -38.49
C GLU A 140 -23.33 30.34 -39.77
N GLN A 141 -22.08 29.87 -39.64
CA GLN A 141 -21.24 29.55 -40.79
C GLN A 141 -21.81 28.39 -41.62
N GLN A 142 -22.32 27.34 -40.97
CA GLN A 142 -23.01 26.24 -41.66
C GLN A 142 -24.25 26.74 -42.40
N ASP A 143 -25.11 27.51 -41.72
CA ASP A 143 -26.34 28.04 -42.30
C ASP A 143 -26.03 28.93 -43.52
N LYS A 144 -25.02 29.81 -43.44
CA LYS A 144 -24.58 30.65 -44.57
C LYS A 144 -23.94 29.86 -45.70
N LEU A 145 -23.19 28.79 -45.39
CA LEU A 145 -22.62 27.92 -46.44
C LEU A 145 -23.72 27.17 -47.18
N GLU A 146 -24.76 26.71 -46.47
CA GLU A 146 -25.95 26.11 -47.09
C GLU A 146 -26.71 27.14 -47.95
N GLU A 147 -26.83 28.39 -47.50
CA GLU A 147 -27.44 29.48 -48.27
C GLU A 147 -26.63 29.82 -49.55
N ILE A 148 -25.32 30.02 -49.43
CA ILE A 148 -24.44 30.39 -50.56
C ILE A 148 -24.31 29.25 -51.58
N ALA A 149 -24.27 28.00 -51.12
CA ALA A 149 -24.24 26.84 -52.00
C ALA A 149 -25.54 26.64 -52.78
N ALA A 150 -26.63 27.36 -52.41
CA ALA A 150 -27.98 27.20 -52.94
C ALA A 150 -28.48 25.74 -52.92
N LEU A 151 -27.83 24.91 -52.11
CA LEU A 151 -28.01 23.48 -51.98
C LEU A 151 -27.83 23.17 -50.51
N THR A 152 -28.84 22.57 -49.91
CA THR A 152 -28.72 22.02 -48.57
C THR A 152 -27.68 20.90 -48.57
N ARG A 153 -27.03 20.64 -47.42
CA ARG A 153 -26.05 19.55 -47.28
C ARG A 153 -26.51 18.18 -47.85
N PRO A 154 -27.78 17.74 -47.67
CA PRO A 154 -28.27 16.54 -48.33
C PRO A 154 -28.38 16.67 -49.86
N GLU A 155 -28.80 17.81 -50.40
CA GLU A 155 -28.89 18.04 -51.86
C GLU A 155 -27.51 18.08 -52.51
N ALA A 156 -26.52 18.73 -51.90
CA ALA A 156 -25.14 18.74 -52.39
C ALA A 156 -24.53 17.34 -52.44
N LYS A 157 -24.83 16.50 -51.44
CA LYS A 157 -24.42 15.09 -51.42
C LYS A 157 -25.06 14.30 -52.57
N GLU A 158 -26.34 14.53 -52.84
CA GLU A 158 -27.07 13.86 -53.92
C GLU A 158 -26.56 14.26 -55.30
N LEU A 159 -26.26 15.56 -55.51
CA LEU A 159 -25.68 16.07 -56.75
C LEU A 159 -24.32 15.41 -57.04
N ILE A 160 -23.39 15.42 -56.08
CA ILE A 160 -22.06 14.80 -56.25
C ILE A 160 -22.18 13.31 -56.55
N LEU A 161 -23.09 12.60 -55.86
CA LEU A 161 -23.31 11.17 -56.11
C LEU A 161 -23.87 10.91 -57.51
N ASN A 162 -24.73 11.79 -58.03
CA ASN A 162 -25.30 11.65 -59.35
C ASN A 162 -24.30 12.01 -60.47
N GLU A 163 -23.52 13.08 -60.31
CA GLU A 163 -22.43 13.43 -61.24
C GLU A 163 -21.38 12.30 -61.29
N THR A 164 -20.98 11.77 -60.13
CA THR A 164 -20.04 10.65 -60.05
C THR A 164 -20.61 9.39 -60.72
N LYS A 165 -21.93 9.14 -60.62
CA LYS A 165 -22.56 8.02 -61.32
C LYS A 165 -22.50 8.19 -62.84
N GLU A 166 -22.77 9.39 -63.34
CA GLU A 166 -22.74 9.73 -64.77
C GLU A 166 -21.32 9.61 -65.34
N GLU A 167 -20.31 10.16 -64.67
CA GLU A 167 -18.91 10.05 -65.08
C GLU A 167 -18.44 8.59 -65.18
N LEU A 168 -18.88 7.75 -64.23
CA LEU A 168 -18.50 6.34 -64.19
C LEU A 168 -19.26 5.45 -65.18
N ILE A 169 -20.22 5.97 -65.98
CA ILE A 169 -20.97 5.16 -66.96
C ILE A 169 -20.03 4.54 -67.99
N HIS A 170 -19.09 5.32 -68.53
CA HIS A 170 -18.18 4.85 -69.56
C HIS A 170 -17.19 3.82 -69.00
N GLU A 171 -16.60 4.08 -67.83
CA GLU A 171 -15.68 3.13 -67.17
C GLU A 171 -16.38 1.81 -66.81
N ARG A 172 -17.63 1.88 -66.34
CA ARG A 172 -18.45 0.68 -66.09
C ARG A 172 -18.72 -0.09 -67.38
N ALA A 173 -19.03 0.60 -68.48
CA ALA A 173 -19.27 -0.06 -69.76
C ALA A 173 -18.01 -0.76 -70.30
N VAL A 174 -16.84 -0.14 -70.16
CA VAL A 174 -15.54 -0.74 -70.52
C VAL A 174 -15.27 -1.97 -69.66
N MET A 175 -15.41 -1.86 -68.34
CA MET A 175 -15.18 -2.97 -67.40
C MET A 175 -16.14 -4.15 -67.67
N ILE A 176 -17.41 -3.88 -67.97
CA ILE A 176 -18.38 -4.90 -68.36
C ILE A 176 -17.93 -5.60 -69.65
N LYS A 177 -17.53 -4.83 -70.68
CA LYS A 177 -17.08 -5.38 -71.96
C LYS A 177 -15.83 -6.24 -71.81
N GLU A 178 -14.84 -5.77 -71.06
CA GLU A 178 -13.61 -6.54 -70.78
C GLU A 178 -13.92 -7.84 -70.04
N SER A 179 -14.81 -7.79 -69.04
CA SER A 179 -15.26 -8.98 -68.31
C SER A 179 -16.02 -9.96 -69.22
N GLU A 180 -16.84 -9.49 -70.15
CA GLU A 180 -17.50 -10.33 -71.14
C GLU A 180 -16.51 -10.99 -72.12
N GLU A 181 -15.50 -10.25 -72.58
CA GLU A 181 -14.45 -10.77 -73.47
C GLU A 181 -13.60 -11.85 -72.79
N GLU A 182 -13.19 -11.61 -71.53
CA GLU A 182 -12.49 -12.60 -70.71
C GLU A 182 -13.33 -13.85 -70.49
N THR A 183 -14.62 -13.67 -70.21
CA THR A 183 -15.58 -14.77 -70.02
C THR A 183 -15.72 -15.59 -71.31
N LYS A 184 -15.84 -14.95 -72.48
CA LYS A 184 -15.89 -15.66 -73.77
C LYS A 184 -14.62 -16.45 -74.03
N ALA A 185 -13.45 -15.87 -73.77
CA ALA A 185 -12.16 -16.53 -73.97
C ALA A 185 -12.00 -17.76 -73.05
N THR A 186 -12.40 -17.64 -71.78
CA THR A 186 -12.37 -18.76 -70.83
C THR A 186 -13.36 -19.87 -71.19
N VAL A 187 -14.55 -19.52 -71.67
CA VAL A 187 -15.56 -20.48 -72.15
C VAL A 187 -15.04 -21.24 -73.38
N ASP A 188 -14.50 -20.56 -74.38
CA ASP A 188 -13.98 -21.21 -75.60
C ASP A 188 -12.83 -22.19 -75.27
N ARG A 189 -11.91 -21.77 -74.39
CA ARG A 189 -10.81 -22.64 -73.92
C ARG A 189 -11.35 -23.88 -73.19
N LYS A 190 -12.33 -23.71 -72.29
CA LYS A 190 -12.96 -24.83 -71.57
C LYS A 190 -13.71 -25.76 -72.53
N ALA A 191 -14.45 -25.22 -73.50
CA ALA A 191 -15.17 -26.01 -74.49
C ALA A 191 -14.22 -26.88 -75.33
N LYS A 192 -13.13 -26.30 -75.85
CA LYS A 192 -12.09 -27.04 -76.59
C LYS A 192 -11.46 -28.14 -75.75
N SER A 193 -11.16 -27.87 -74.48
CA SER A 193 -10.62 -28.88 -73.55
C SER A 193 -11.60 -30.03 -73.32
N LEU A 194 -12.89 -29.74 -73.16
CA LEU A 194 -13.92 -30.76 -72.97
C LEU A 194 -14.09 -31.64 -74.21
N ILE A 195 -14.09 -31.04 -75.40
CA ILE A 195 -14.17 -31.78 -76.68
C ILE A 195 -12.93 -32.68 -76.84
N ALA A 196 -11.73 -32.17 -76.57
CA ALA A 196 -10.51 -32.97 -76.66
C ALA A 196 -10.52 -34.16 -75.69
N GLN A 197 -10.99 -33.97 -74.46
CA GLN A 197 -11.16 -35.06 -73.49
C GLN A 197 -12.20 -36.08 -73.94
N ALA A 198 -13.32 -35.64 -74.53
CA ALA A 198 -14.34 -36.53 -75.07
C ALA A 198 -13.76 -37.39 -76.22
N ILE A 199 -13.03 -36.79 -77.16
CA ILE A 199 -12.36 -37.50 -78.26
C ILE A 199 -11.36 -38.53 -77.72
N GLN A 200 -10.49 -38.13 -76.77
CA GLN A 200 -9.52 -39.03 -76.15
C GLN A 200 -10.19 -40.24 -75.49
N ARG A 201 -11.36 -40.04 -74.87
CA ARG A 201 -12.10 -41.11 -74.20
C ARG A 201 -12.79 -42.04 -75.19
N SER A 202 -13.35 -41.51 -76.29
CA SER A 202 -14.03 -42.29 -77.33
C SER A 202 -13.09 -43.06 -78.26
N ALA A 203 -11.83 -42.63 -78.40
CA ALA A 203 -10.87 -43.28 -79.28
C ALA A 203 -10.47 -44.71 -78.82
N ALA A 204 -10.49 -44.98 -77.51
CA ALA A 204 -10.16 -46.30 -76.97
C ALA A 204 -11.25 -47.34 -77.29
N ASP A 205 -12.51 -46.93 -77.26
CA ASP A 205 -13.65 -47.84 -77.51
C ASP A 205 -13.80 -48.15 -79.00
N MET A 206 -13.59 -47.18 -79.89
CA MET A 206 -13.78 -47.37 -81.34
C MET A 206 -12.68 -48.22 -82.01
N VAL A 207 -11.46 -48.21 -81.49
CA VAL A 207 -10.38 -49.08 -81.99
C VAL A 207 -10.71 -50.55 -81.72
N SER A 208 -11.24 -50.87 -80.54
CA SER A 208 -11.58 -52.26 -80.17
C SER A 208 -12.72 -52.84 -81.02
N GLU A 209 -13.73 -52.04 -81.38
CA GLU A 209 -14.86 -52.51 -82.20
C GLU A 209 -14.53 -52.68 -83.68
N THR A 210 -13.57 -51.92 -84.24
CA THR A 210 -13.35 -51.89 -85.69
C THR A 210 -12.33 -52.93 -86.18
N THR A 211 -11.38 -53.35 -85.36
CA THR A 211 -10.29 -54.26 -85.77
C THR A 211 -10.51 -55.74 -85.46
N VAL A 212 -11.60 -56.12 -84.77
CA VAL A 212 -11.90 -57.52 -84.46
C VAL A 212 -13.06 -58.00 -85.33
N SER A 213 -12.79 -58.97 -86.21
CA SER A 213 -13.81 -59.63 -87.04
C SER A 213 -13.90 -61.09 -86.65
N VAL A 214 -15.07 -61.52 -86.15
CA VAL A 214 -15.33 -62.92 -85.81
C VAL A 214 -15.93 -63.62 -87.03
N VAL A 215 -15.34 -64.75 -87.42
CA VAL A 215 -15.81 -65.58 -88.54
C VAL A 215 -16.12 -66.98 -88.01
N ASN A 216 -17.37 -67.41 -88.17
CA ASN A 216 -17.79 -68.74 -87.71
C ASN A 216 -17.42 -69.80 -88.75
N LEU A 217 -16.75 -70.87 -88.32
CA LEU A 217 -16.36 -71.97 -89.19
C LEU A 217 -17.50 -73.01 -89.28
N PRO A 218 -17.81 -73.53 -90.50
CA PRO A 218 -18.95 -74.42 -90.71
C PRO A 218 -18.75 -75.85 -90.17
N ASN A 219 -17.50 -76.29 -89.91
CA ASN A 219 -17.18 -77.58 -89.30
C ASN A 219 -15.72 -77.63 -88.82
N ASP A 220 -15.41 -78.59 -87.92
CA ASP A 220 -14.06 -78.80 -87.37
C ASP A 220 -13.04 -79.26 -88.42
N GLU A 221 -13.50 -79.86 -89.52
CA GLU A 221 -12.62 -80.25 -90.62
C GLU A 221 -11.98 -79.00 -91.28
N MET A 222 -12.74 -77.91 -91.44
CA MET A 222 -12.24 -76.62 -91.91
C MET A 222 -11.27 -76.00 -90.90
N LYS A 223 -11.55 -76.08 -89.59
CA LYS A 223 -10.62 -75.66 -88.52
C LYS A 223 -9.28 -76.39 -88.64
N GLY A 224 -9.30 -77.71 -88.83
CA GLY A 224 -8.10 -78.53 -89.02
C GLY A 224 -7.28 -78.15 -90.26
N ARG A 225 -7.94 -77.79 -91.38
CA ARG A 225 -7.28 -77.31 -92.61
C ARG A 225 -6.66 -75.93 -92.48
N ILE A 226 -7.32 -75.01 -91.77
CA ILE A 226 -6.83 -73.65 -91.54
C ILE A 226 -5.60 -73.67 -90.61
N ILE A 227 -5.60 -74.53 -89.58
CA ILE A 227 -4.43 -74.70 -88.71
C ILE A 227 -3.29 -75.40 -89.46
N GLY A 228 -3.59 -76.51 -90.15
CA GLY A 228 -2.61 -77.35 -90.84
C GLY A 228 -1.74 -78.17 -89.87
N ARG A 229 -1.01 -79.18 -90.37
CA ARG A 229 -0.10 -79.99 -89.54
C ARG A 229 0.97 -79.10 -88.91
N GLU A 230 1.08 -79.14 -87.58
CA GLU A 230 1.96 -78.30 -86.75
C GLU A 230 1.70 -76.78 -86.83
N GLY A 231 0.48 -76.36 -87.20
CA GLY A 231 0.15 -74.93 -87.28
C GLY A 231 0.81 -74.20 -88.46
N ARG A 232 1.28 -74.94 -89.47
CA ARG A 232 1.98 -74.36 -90.62
C ARG A 232 1.09 -73.40 -91.43
N ASN A 233 -0.19 -73.72 -91.59
CA ASN A 233 -1.09 -72.90 -92.40
C ASN A 233 -1.46 -71.60 -91.68
N ILE A 234 -1.82 -71.66 -90.39
CA ILE A 234 -2.21 -70.46 -89.63
C ILE A 234 -1.05 -69.45 -89.55
N ARG A 235 0.17 -69.90 -89.22
CA ARG A 235 1.34 -69.00 -89.19
C ARG A 235 1.66 -68.40 -90.56
N THR A 236 1.49 -69.17 -91.63
CA THR A 236 1.71 -68.66 -93.00
C THR A 236 0.66 -67.60 -93.32
N LEU A 237 -0.59 -67.81 -92.93
CA LEU A 237 -1.68 -66.87 -93.16
C LEU A 237 -1.46 -65.58 -92.35
N GLU A 238 -1.16 -65.67 -91.06
CA GLU A 238 -0.82 -64.53 -90.19
C GLU A 238 0.39 -63.74 -90.71
N THR A 239 1.44 -64.44 -91.16
CA THR A 239 2.64 -63.77 -91.72
C THR A 239 2.34 -63.06 -93.04
N LEU A 240 1.46 -63.63 -93.88
CA LEU A 240 1.10 -63.03 -95.18
C LEU A 240 0.11 -61.88 -95.04
N THR A 241 -0.81 -61.92 -94.07
CA THR A 241 -1.88 -60.92 -93.93
C THR A 241 -1.62 -59.90 -92.81
N GLY A 242 -0.72 -60.19 -91.87
CA GLY A 242 -0.41 -59.32 -90.74
C GLY A 242 -1.52 -59.25 -89.68
N ILE A 243 -2.48 -60.18 -89.71
CA ILE A 243 -3.54 -60.31 -88.70
C ILE A 243 -3.12 -61.33 -87.63
N ASP A 244 -3.63 -61.15 -86.41
CA ASP A 244 -3.52 -62.13 -85.32
C ASP A 244 -4.79 -62.98 -85.31
N LEU A 245 -4.69 -64.29 -85.56
CA LEU A 245 -5.83 -65.16 -85.76
C LEU A 245 -6.03 -66.07 -84.54
N ILE A 246 -6.96 -65.71 -83.67
CA ILE A 246 -7.31 -66.52 -82.50
C ILE A 246 -8.43 -67.50 -82.88
N ILE A 247 -8.17 -68.80 -82.75
CA ILE A 247 -9.17 -69.85 -82.96
C ILE A 247 -9.64 -70.33 -81.59
N ASP A 248 -10.88 -70.01 -81.26
CA ASP A 248 -11.56 -70.53 -80.08
C ASP A 248 -12.11 -71.96 -80.33
N ASP A 249 -12.51 -72.67 -79.28
CA ASP A 249 -13.05 -74.04 -79.38
C ASP A 249 -14.30 -74.16 -80.25
#